data_AF-A0A0S3U0Y6-F1
#
_entry.id   AF-A0A0S3U0Y6-F1
#
_cell.length_a   1.000
_cell.length_b   1.000
_cell.length_c   1.000
_cell.angle_alpha   90.00
_cell.angle_beta   90.00
_cell.angle_gamma   90.00
#
_symmetry.space_group_name_H-M   'P 1'
#
loop_
_entity.id
_entity.type
_entity.pdbx_description
1 polymer ?
#
loop_
_entity_poly.entity_id
_entity_poly.type
_entity_poly.pdbx_seq_one_letter_code
_entity_poly.pdbx_strand_id
1 'polypeptide(L)' 'MNDELTSFLIGVGLLILYLIFSAFTEMGTKNPRKKNDAEKE' A
#
# COMPACT_ATOMS: atom_id res chain seq x y z
N MET A 1 8.28 17.08 24.31
CA MET A 1 9.19 15.98 23.90
C MET A 1 8.46 14.65 23.70
N ASN A 2 7.89 14.00 24.73
CA ASN A 2 7.18 12.71 24.54
C ASN A 2 5.94 12.86 23.64
N ASP A 3 5.10 13.88 23.87
CA ASP A 3 3.90 14.15 23.05
C ASP A 3 4.22 14.55 21.60
N GLU A 4 5.33 15.25 21.37
CA GLU A 4 5.81 15.57 20.02
C GLU A 4 6.27 14.31 19.28
N LEU A 5 7.02 13.44 19.97
CA LEU A 5 7.49 12.19 19.38
C LEU A 5 6.32 11.23 19.10
N THR A 6 5.34 11.18 20.01
CA THR A 6 4.11 10.40 19.84
C THR A 6 3.28 10.94 18.67
N SER A 7 3.09 12.26 18.56
CA SER A 7 2.36 12.88 17.45
C SER A 7 3.05 12.66 16.10
N PHE A 8 4.39 12.71 16.09
CA PHE A 8 5.20 12.39 14.92
C PHE A 8 5.04 10.93 14.50
N LEU A 9 5.10 9.99 15.44
CA LEU A 9 4.92 8.55 15.17
C LEU A 9 3.51 8.24 14.64
N ILE A 10 2.48 8.88 15.18
CA ILE A 10 1.10 8.74 14.70
C ILE A 10 0.99 9.27 13.27
N GLY A 11 1.56 10.44 12.98
CA GLY A 11 1.57 11.02 11.64
C GLY A 11 2.28 10.12 10.62
N VAL A 12 3.47 9.62 10.97
CA VAL A 12 4.23 8.68 10.12
C VAL A 12 3.47 7.36 9.94
N GLY A 13 2.84 6.85 10.99
CA GLY A 13 2.03 5.64 10.94
C GLY A 13 0.84 5.77 9.97
N LEU A 14 0.12 6.89 10.03
CA LEU A 14 -0.97 7.20 9.11
C LEU A 14 -0.47 7.35 7.67
N LEU A 15 0.69 7.98 7.47
CA LEU A 15 1.30 8.13 6.15
C LEU A 15 1.67 6.77 5.54
N ILE A 16 2.29 5.88 6.31
CA ILE A 16 2.65 4.53 5.86
C ILE A 16 1.38 3.73 5.51
N LEU A 17 0.36 3.79 6.37
CA LEU A 17 -0.91 3.11 6.13
C LEU A 17 -1.58 3.62 4.84
N TYR A 18 -1.58 4.93 4.61
CA TYR A 18 -2.09 5.54 3.39
C TYR A 18 -1.32 5.07 2.15
N LEU A 19 0.01 5.02 2.20
CA LEU A 19 0.84 4.57 1.08
C LEU A 19 0.62 3.08 0.74
N ILE A 20 0.45 2.23 1.76
CA ILE A 20 0.11 0.81 1.55
C ILE A 20 -1.26 0.70 0.87
N PHE A 21 -2.25 1.45 1.35
CA PHE A 21 -3.59 1.43 0.75
C PHE A 21 -3.60 2.00 -0.67
N SER A 22 -2.86 3.08 -0.94
CA SER A 22 -2.66 3.63 -2.28
C SER A 22 -2.01 2.58 -3.19
N ALA A 23 -0.92 1.93 -2.78
CA ALA A 23 -0.30 0.88 -3.56
C ALA A 23 -1.23 -0.33 -3.79
N PHE A 24 -2.01 -0.72 -2.78
CA PHE A 24 -2.94 -1.84 -2.87
C PHE A 24 -4.16 -1.56 -3.75
N THR A 25 -4.63 -0.31 -3.82
CA THR A 25 -5.82 0.06 -4.61
C THR A 25 -5.48 0.51 -6.02
N GLU A 26 -4.38 1.25 -6.19
CA GLU A 26 -3.94 1.80 -7.47
C GLU A 26 -3.15 0.76 -8.30
N MET A 27 -2.39 -0.11 -7.61
CA MET A 27 -1.75 -1.29 -8.19
C MET A 27 -2.36 -2.56 -7.56
N GLY A 28 -3.69 -2.66 -7.58
CA GLY A 28 -4.43 -3.87 -7.22
C GLY A 28 -3.69 -5.10 -7.72
N THR A 29 -3.14 -5.88 -6.78
CA THR A 29 -2.14 -6.92 -6.97
C THR A 29 -2.39 -7.66 -8.27
N LYS A 30 -1.71 -7.22 -9.32
CA LYS A 30 -1.94 -7.72 -10.68
C LYS A 30 -1.25 -9.06 -10.73
N ASN A 31 -1.90 -10.09 -10.20
CA ASN A 31 -1.39 -11.44 -10.04
C ASN A 31 -0.75 -11.90 -11.36
N PRO A 32 0.59 -11.86 -11.48
CA PRO A 32 1.25 -12.06 -12.77
C PRO A 32 1.11 -13.50 -13.25
N ARG A 33 0.74 -14.43 -12.34
CA ARG A 33 0.47 -15.85 -12.65
C ARG A 33 -0.87 -16.10 -13.37
N LYS A 34 -1.74 -15.09 -13.56
CA LYS A 34 -2.99 -15.23 -14.32
C LYS A 34 -2.94 -14.66 -15.75
N LYS A 35 -1.83 -14.04 -16.15
CA LYS A 35 -1.72 -13.45 -17.49
C LYS A 35 -1.43 -14.47 -18.60
N ASN A 36 -0.93 -15.65 -18.27
CA ASN A 36 -0.54 -16.64 -19.28
C ASN A 36 -1.70 -17.55 -19.77
N ASP A 37 -2.88 -17.46 -19.16
CA ASP A 37 -4.05 -18.24 -19.59
C ASP A 37 -4.98 -17.48 -20.55
N ALA A 38 -4.78 -16.17 -20.72
CA ALA A 38 -5.64 -15.31 -21.55
C ALA A 38 -5.01 -14.92 -22.91
N GLU A 39 -3.78 -15.39 -23.21
CA GLU A 39 -3.14 -15.25 -24.53
C GLU A 39 -3.30 -16.55 -25.34
N LYS A 40 -4.46 -17.18 -25.20
CA LYS A 40 -4.84 -18.39 -25.92
C LYS A 40 -6.31 -18.35 -26.34
N GLU A 41 -6.75 -17.20 -26.85
CA GLU A 41 -7.93 -17.07 -27.71
C GLU A 41 -7.57 -16.21 -28.92
#